data_AF-A0A8R1V4P5-F1
#
_entry.id   AF-A0A8R1V4P5-F1
#
_cell.length_a   1.000
_cell.length_b   1.000
_cell.length_c   1.000
_cell.angle_alpha   90.00
_cell.angle_beta   90.00
_cell.angle_gamma   90.00
#
_symmetry.space_group_name_H-M   'P 1'
#
loop_
_entity.id
_entity.type
_entity.pdbx_description
1 polymer ?
#
loop_
_entity_poly.entity_id
_entity_poly.type
_entity_poly.pdbx_seq_one_letter_code
_entity_poly.pdbx_strand_id
1 'polypeptide(L)'
;MGASTGFHLLLHLIISSFILPSSLSFDAHPVMANKCEGCLITVKEMEEASGRMRGERSESQLIEWMEETCERLLQYHVHREREGIDRFQPHKSGTINTIETLKQRGVQVDLGFPDEFLTEPEAEIAHLKMMCDDLISRKETELEEWYYGDRSEQLRTICRAECRYQAEL
;
A
#
# COMPACT_ATOMS: atom_id res chain seq x y z
N MET A 1 18.05 69.12 -5.33
CA MET A 1 16.99 68.23 -4.78
C MET A 1 16.74 67.15 -5.81
N GLY A 2 17.30 65.95 -5.64
CA GLY A 2 17.12 64.88 -6.61
C GLY A 2 18.19 63.82 -6.49
N ALA A 3 17.81 62.68 -5.89
CA ALA A 3 18.39 61.35 -6.09
C ALA A 3 17.83 60.42 -4.99
N SER A 4 16.58 59.97 -5.11
CA SER A 4 16.06 58.92 -4.21
C SER A 4 14.94 58.08 -4.84
N THR A 5 15.10 57.70 -6.11
CA THR A 5 14.14 56.82 -6.80
C THR A 5 14.79 55.59 -7.44
N GLY A 6 16.13 55.48 -7.45
CA GLY A 6 16.84 54.35 -8.05
C GLY A 6 17.05 53.13 -7.14
N PHE A 7 17.06 53.32 -5.81
CA PHE A 7 17.41 52.24 -4.87
C PHE A 7 16.25 51.27 -4.59
N HIS A 8 15.00 51.73 -4.71
CA HIS A 8 13.83 50.87 -4.48
C HIS A 8 13.54 49.92 -5.64
N LEU A 9 13.78 50.34 -6.90
CA LEU A 9 13.51 49.50 -8.08
C LEU A 9 14.49 48.33 -8.24
N LEU A 10 15.73 48.47 -7.76
CA LEU A 10 16.72 47.39 -7.80
C LEU A 10 16.46 46.31 -6.74
N LEU A 11 15.83 46.65 -5.61
CA LEU A 11 15.50 45.67 -4.56
C LEU A 11 14.32 44.76 -4.98
N HIS A 12 13.35 45.30 -5.72
CA HIS A 12 12.20 44.51 -6.20
C HIS A 12 12.58 43.48 -7.28
N LEU A 13 13.60 43.74 -8.11
CA LEU A 13 14.05 42.79 -9.12
C LEU A 13 14.86 41.61 -8.54
N ILE A 14 15.50 41.79 -7.38
CA ILE A 14 16.23 40.72 -6.68
C ILE A 14 15.27 39.82 -5.88
N ILE A 15 14.19 40.37 -5.33
CA ILE A 15 13.19 39.60 -4.58
C ILE A 15 12.31 38.75 -5.52
N SER A 16 12.03 39.23 -6.74
CA SER A 16 11.25 38.48 -7.75
C SER A 16 11.99 37.28 -8.35
N SER A 17 13.32 37.19 -8.19
CA SER A 17 14.14 36.10 -8.73
C SER A 17 14.47 35.01 -7.70
N PHE A 18 14.05 35.18 -6.44
CA PHE A 18 14.29 34.25 -5.33
C PHE A 18 13.06 33.48 -4.83
N ILE A 19 11.97 33.47 -5.61
CA ILE A 19 10.81 32.60 -5.35
C ILE A 19 10.50 31.80 -6.61
N LEU A 20 11.49 31.06 -7.12
CA LEU A 20 11.19 29.74 -7.66
C LEU A 20 11.13 28.83 -6.43
N PRO A 21 9.96 28.30 -6.03
CA PRO A 21 9.93 27.28 -5.00
C PRO A 21 10.75 26.10 -5.52
N SER A 22 11.96 25.94 -5.00
CA SER A 22 12.83 24.77 -5.18
C SER A 22 12.22 23.49 -4.59
N SER A 23 10.98 23.55 -4.12
CA SER A 23 10.21 22.46 -3.53
C SER A 23 9.08 22.03 -4.46
N LEU A 24 9.43 21.61 -5.67
CA LEU A 24 8.64 20.59 -6.36
C LEU A 24 9.55 19.44 -6.77
N SER A 25 10.39 18.98 -5.83
CA SER A 25 10.69 17.56 -5.76
C SER A 25 9.37 16.87 -5.41
N PHE A 26 8.58 16.56 -6.44
CA PHE A 26 7.59 15.50 -6.33
C PHE A 26 8.40 14.26 -5.94
N ASP A 27 8.37 13.88 -4.66
CA ASP A 27 9.05 12.71 -4.14
C ASP A 27 8.48 11.48 -4.85
N ALA A 28 9.07 11.15 -6.00
CA ALA A 28 8.67 10.05 -6.86
C ALA A 28 9.29 8.71 -6.41
N HIS A 29 9.90 8.68 -5.22
CA HIS A 29 10.48 7.45 -4.68
C HIS A 29 9.36 6.56 -4.13
N PRO A 30 9.30 5.28 -4.55
CA PRO A 30 8.28 4.36 -4.07
C PRO A 30 8.45 4.08 -2.57
N VAL A 31 7.36 4.15 -1.81
CA VAL A 31 7.36 4.00 -0.35
C VAL A 31 7.00 2.56 0.02
N MET A 32 8.03 1.70 -0.01
CA MET A 32 7.88 0.28 0.29
C MET A 32 7.43 0.02 1.72
N ALA A 33 6.67 -1.05 1.93
CA ALA A 33 6.39 -1.56 3.28
C ALA A 33 7.69 -2.10 3.92
N ASN A 34 7.91 -1.77 5.18
CA ASN A 34 8.95 -2.43 5.98
C ASN A 34 8.44 -3.80 6.49
N LYS A 35 9.34 -4.63 7.04
CA LYS A 35 9.01 -6.00 7.49
C LYS A 35 7.84 -6.07 8.47
N CYS A 36 7.75 -5.13 9.41
CA CYS A 36 6.65 -5.07 10.36
C CYS A 36 5.33 -4.73 9.65
N GLU A 37 5.34 -3.70 8.80
CA GLU A 37 4.15 -3.29 8.04
C GLU A 37 3.64 -4.40 7.13
N GLY A 38 4.54 -5.01 6.34
CA GLY A 38 4.17 -6.13 5.46
C GLY A 38 3.59 -7.31 6.24
N CYS A 39 4.14 -7.62 7.41
CA CYS A 39 3.57 -8.64 8.28
C CYS A 39 2.18 -8.26 8.79
N LEU A 40 2.02 -7.06 9.35
CA LEU A 40 0.76 -6.59 9.91
C LEU A 40 -0.36 -6.50 8.88
N ILE A 41 -0.04 -6.08 7.65
CA ILE A 41 -1.01 -6.04 6.54
C ILE A 41 -1.41 -7.46 6.14
N THR A 42 -0.43 -8.37 6.02
CA THR A 42 -0.69 -9.77 5.66
C THR A 42 -1.58 -10.46 6.70
N VAL A 43 -1.25 -10.38 7.98
CA VAL A 43 -2.06 -11.03 9.03
C VAL A 43 -3.44 -10.40 9.18
N LYS A 44 -3.58 -9.08 8.92
CA LYS A 44 -4.90 -8.43 8.87
C LYS A 44 -5.76 -9.04 7.75
N GLU A 45 -5.20 -9.17 6.55
CA GLU A 45 -5.91 -9.80 5.41
C GLU A 45 -6.25 -11.27 5.69
N MET A 46 -5.35 -12.01 6.35
CA MET A 46 -5.59 -13.39 6.78
C MET A 46 -6.76 -13.50 7.77
N GLU A 47 -6.82 -12.60 8.76
CA GLU A 47 -7.91 -12.55 9.74
C GLU A 47 -9.25 -12.29 9.07
N GLU A 48 -9.31 -11.31 8.16
CA GLU A 48 -10.53 -10.98 7.40
C GLU A 48 -11.00 -12.17 6.55
N ALA A 49 -10.07 -12.92 5.96
CA ALA A 49 -10.37 -14.09 5.13
C ALA A 49 -10.75 -15.33 5.93
N SER A 50 -10.23 -15.46 7.16
CA SER A 50 -10.50 -16.61 8.04
C SER A 50 -11.98 -16.74 8.41
N GLY A 51 -12.75 -15.63 8.34
CA GLY A 51 -14.20 -15.63 8.59
C GLY A 51 -15.00 -16.55 7.65
N ARG A 52 -14.41 -16.95 6.51
CA ARG A 52 -15.00 -17.89 5.55
C ARG A 52 -14.74 -19.36 5.88
N MET A 53 -13.82 -19.65 6.80
CA MET A 53 -13.47 -21.01 7.22
C MET A 53 -14.46 -21.55 8.25
N ARG A 54 -15.62 -21.99 7.78
CA ARG A 54 -16.60 -22.72 8.59
C ARG A 54 -16.60 -24.19 8.21
N GLY A 55 -16.62 -25.05 9.22
CA GLY A 55 -16.75 -26.50 9.03
C GLY A 55 -15.46 -27.27 9.29
N GLU A 56 -15.34 -28.42 8.65
CA GLU A 56 -14.17 -29.29 8.71
C GLU A 56 -12.97 -28.58 8.07
N ARG A 57 -11.80 -28.73 8.69
CA ARG A 57 -10.57 -28.05 8.28
C ARG A 57 -9.67 -29.05 7.58
N SER A 58 -9.43 -28.84 6.29
CA SER A 58 -8.48 -29.64 5.51
C SER A 58 -7.19 -28.87 5.22
N GLU A 59 -6.15 -29.61 4.87
CA GLU A 59 -4.87 -29.09 4.38
C GLU A 59 -5.03 -28.31 3.07
N SER A 60 -5.85 -28.78 2.14
CA SER A 60 -6.11 -28.06 0.89
C SER A 60 -6.73 -26.68 1.13
N GLN A 61 -7.67 -26.57 2.08
CA GLN A 61 -8.28 -25.28 2.45
C GLN A 61 -7.28 -24.34 3.12
N LEU A 62 -6.31 -24.88 3.87
CA LEU A 62 -5.23 -24.09 4.47
C LEU A 62 -4.36 -23.48 3.36
N ILE A 63 -3.93 -24.30 2.40
CA ILE A 63 -3.13 -23.85 1.24
C ILE A 63 -3.89 -22.81 0.44
N GLU A 64 -5.15 -23.08 0.09
CA GLU A 64 -6.00 -22.12 -0.65
C GLU A 64 -6.13 -20.79 0.09
N TRP A 65 -6.39 -20.81 1.41
CA TRP A 65 -6.48 -19.57 2.19
C TRP A 65 -5.17 -18.79 2.21
N MET A 66 -4.03 -19.47 2.35
CA MET A 66 -2.71 -18.84 2.34
C MET A 66 -2.43 -18.17 0.99
N GLU A 67 -2.62 -18.90 -0.11
CA GLU A 67 -2.41 -18.39 -1.46
C GLU A 67 -3.37 -17.24 -1.79
N GLU A 68 -4.67 -17.42 -1.54
CA GLU A 68 -5.67 -16.38 -1.80
C GLU A 68 -5.41 -15.11 -0.99
N THR A 69 -4.81 -15.21 0.21
CA THR A 69 -4.43 -14.04 1.01
C THR A 69 -3.42 -13.17 0.27
N CYS A 70 -2.34 -13.76 -0.23
CA CYS A 70 -1.35 -12.96 -0.95
C CYS A 70 -1.89 -12.44 -2.29
N GLU A 71 -2.73 -13.22 -2.98
CA GLU A 71 -3.38 -12.75 -4.22
C GLU A 71 -4.32 -11.56 -3.97
N ARG A 72 -5.05 -11.52 -2.84
CA ARG A 72 -5.91 -10.37 -2.50
C ARG A 72 -5.11 -9.09 -2.23
N LEU A 73 -3.85 -9.18 -1.80
CA LEU A 73 -3.00 -8.00 -1.64
C LEU A 73 -2.73 -7.27 -2.96
N LEU A 74 -2.85 -7.92 -4.12
CA LEU A 74 -2.75 -7.24 -5.43
C LEU A 74 -3.88 -6.24 -5.68
N GLN A 75 -4.96 -6.29 -4.90
CA GLN A 75 -6.05 -5.31 -4.97
C GLN A 75 -5.77 -4.05 -4.15
N TYR A 76 -4.67 -4.03 -3.38
CA TYR A 76 -4.28 -2.89 -2.57
C TYR A 76 -3.66 -1.78 -3.42
N HIS A 77 -3.71 -0.57 -2.88
CA HIS A 77 -3.13 0.66 -3.43
C HIS A 77 -2.41 1.45 -2.34
N VAL A 78 -1.40 2.23 -2.74
CA VAL A 78 -0.67 3.12 -1.82
C VAL A 78 -1.27 4.53 -1.81
N HIS A 79 -1.83 4.89 -0.67
CA HIS A 79 -2.34 6.22 -0.34
C HIS A 79 -1.23 7.07 0.28
N ARG A 80 -0.51 7.82 -0.55
CA ARG A 80 0.67 8.62 -0.16
C ARG A 80 0.40 9.66 0.92
N GLU A 81 -0.85 10.06 1.11
CA GLU A 81 -1.26 11.02 2.13
C GLU A 81 -1.43 10.42 3.53
N ARG A 82 -1.29 9.10 3.68
CA ARG A 82 -1.49 8.37 4.94
C ARG A 82 -0.18 7.77 5.44
N GLU A 83 -0.15 7.39 6.70
CA GLU A 83 1.04 6.86 7.37
C GLU A 83 0.86 5.40 7.82
N GLY A 84 1.98 4.74 8.11
CA GLY A 84 1.98 3.37 8.63
C GLY A 84 1.28 2.38 7.69
N ILE A 85 0.62 1.37 8.25
CA ILE A 85 -0.11 0.36 7.47
C ILE A 85 -1.38 0.91 6.80
N ASP A 86 -1.92 2.05 7.26
CA ASP A 86 -3.15 2.64 6.72
C ASP A 86 -2.96 3.23 5.31
N ARG A 87 -1.71 3.42 4.88
CA ARG A 87 -1.39 3.80 3.51
C ARG A 87 -1.63 2.67 2.51
N PHE A 88 -1.76 1.42 2.94
CA PHE A 88 -2.05 0.28 2.06
C PHE A 88 -3.51 -0.12 2.24
N GLN A 89 -4.36 0.13 1.23
CA GLN A 89 -5.78 -0.23 1.29
C GLN A 89 -6.29 -0.79 -0.03
N PRO A 90 -7.31 -1.68 -0.01
CA PRO A 90 -7.89 -2.28 -1.22
C PRO A 90 -8.66 -1.29 -2.12
N HIS A 91 -8.79 -0.02 -1.72
CA HIS A 91 -9.56 0.95 -2.49
C HIS A 91 -8.71 1.61 -3.57
N LYS A 92 -9.11 1.43 -4.83
CA LYS A 92 -8.56 2.15 -5.98
C LYS A 92 -8.65 3.66 -5.78
N SER A 93 -7.70 4.40 -6.35
CA SER A 93 -7.83 5.85 -6.43
C SER A 93 -9.10 6.25 -7.17
N GLY A 94 -9.71 7.38 -6.79
CA GLY A 94 -10.98 7.84 -7.37
C GLY A 94 -10.91 8.00 -8.90
N THR A 95 -9.74 8.38 -9.44
CA THR A 95 -9.51 8.50 -10.88
C THR A 95 -9.55 7.13 -11.58
N ILE A 96 -8.83 6.13 -11.07
CA ILE A 96 -8.82 4.78 -11.67
C ILE A 96 -10.23 4.16 -11.64
N ASN A 97 -10.92 4.28 -10.51
CA ASN A 97 -12.30 3.80 -10.38
C ASN A 97 -13.26 4.51 -11.36
N THR A 98 -13.07 5.82 -11.57
CA THR A 98 -13.86 6.59 -12.54
C THR A 98 -13.60 6.10 -13.97
N ILE A 99 -12.33 5.86 -14.33
CA ILE A 99 -11.96 5.35 -15.66
C ILE A 99 -12.59 3.97 -15.89
N GLU A 100 -12.48 3.04 -14.94
CA GLU A 100 -13.11 1.71 -15.05
C GLU A 100 -14.63 1.82 -15.18
N THR A 101 -15.27 2.69 -14.42
CA THR A 101 -16.72 2.93 -14.50
C THR A 101 -17.13 3.48 -15.88
N LEU A 102 -16.35 4.40 -16.45
CA LEU A 102 -16.60 4.92 -17.80
C LEU A 102 -16.48 3.81 -18.85
N LYS A 103 -15.45 2.96 -18.75
CA LYS A 103 -15.27 1.82 -19.64
C LYS A 103 -16.40 0.79 -19.52
N GLN A 104 -16.84 0.46 -18.31
CA GLN A 104 -17.99 -0.42 -18.08
C GLN A 104 -19.29 0.13 -18.71
N ARG A 105 -19.41 1.45 -18.83
CA ARG A 105 -20.54 2.12 -19.50
C ARG A 105 -20.37 2.22 -21.02
N GLY A 106 -19.33 1.62 -21.60
CA GLY A 106 -19.06 1.62 -23.04
C GLY A 106 -18.48 2.94 -23.57
N VAL A 107 -18.03 3.83 -22.69
CA VAL A 107 -17.33 5.05 -23.08
C VAL A 107 -15.90 4.68 -23.46
N GLN A 108 -15.51 4.97 -24.70
CA GLN A 108 -14.12 4.86 -25.12
C GLN A 108 -13.34 6.02 -24.50
N VAL A 109 -12.51 5.72 -23.51
CA VAL A 109 -11.57 6.68 -22.92
C VAL A 109 -10.23 6.48 -23.61
N ASP A 110 -9.82 7.42 -24.44
CA ASP A 110 -8.46 7.45 -24.98
C ASP A 110 -7.51 7.99 -23.91
N LEU A 111 -6.77 7.08 -23.28
CA LEU A 111 -5.84 7.38 -22.19
C LEU A 111 -4.43 7.71 -22.69
N GLY A 112 -4.15 7.48 -23.98
CA GLY A 112 -2.80 7.59 -24.54
C GLY A 112 -1.83 6.48 -24.10
N PHE A 113 -2.31 5.47 -23.36
CA PHE A 113 -1.56 4.27 -22.98
C PHE A 113 -2.46 3.02 -22.94
N PRO A 114 -1.90 1.80 -23.10
CA PRO A 114 -2.64 0.55 -22.99
C PRO A 114 -3.36 0.37 -21.66
N ASP A 115 -4.56 -0.20 -21.71
CA ASP A 115 -5.39 -0.48 -20.54
C ASP A 115 -4.72 -1.39 -19.48
N GLU A 116 -3.77 -2.22 -19.91
CA GLU A 116 -3.01 -3.15 -19.07
C GLU A 116 -2.27 -2.42 -17.92
N PHE A 117 -1.82 -1.19 -18.16
CA PHE A 117 -1.15 -0.37 -17.14
C PHE A 117 -2.09 0.14 -16.04
N LEU A 118 -3.41 0.12 -16.25
CA LEU A 118 -4.38 0.41 -15.18
C LEU A 118 -4.63 -0.80 -14.27
N THR A 119 -4.30 -2.00 -14.75
CA THR A 119 -4.50 -3.27 -14.03
C THR A 119 -3.23 -3.80 -13.39
N GLU A 120 -2.07 -3.28 -13.80
CA GLU A 120 -0.78 -3.64 -13.20
C GLU A 120 -0.70 -3.09 -11.77
N PRO A 121 -0.28 -3.92 -10.78
CA PRO A 121 -0.11 -3.47 -9.42
C PRO A 121 1.02 -2.43 -9.31
N GLU A 122 0.87 -1.47 -8.41
CA GLU A 122 1.94 -0.53 -8.06
C GLU A 122 3.17 -1.32 -7.55
N ALA A 123 4.39 -0.81 -7.79
CA ALA A 123 5.62 -1.51 -7.41
C ALA A 123 5.66 -1.84 -5.90
N GLU A 124 5.13 -0.95 -5.08
CA GLU A 124 4.94 -1.12 -3.65
C GLU A 124 4.01 -2.28 -3.29
N ILE A 125 2.97 -2.51 -4.11
CA ILE A 125 1.97 -3.57 -3.92
C ILE A 125 2.51 -4.92 -4.42
N ALA A 126 3.22 -4.92 -5.54
CA ALA A 126 3.95 -6.11 -5.99
C ALA A 126 4.99 -6.56 -4.95
N HIS A 127 5.73 -5.60 -4.37
CA HIS A 127 6.65 -5.87 -3.26
C HIS A 127 5.91 -6.38 -2.01
N LEU A 128 4.76 -5.79 -1.66
CA LEU A 128 3.94 -6.24 -0.55
C LEU A 128 3.46 -7.70 -0.72
N LYS A 129 3.04 -8.09 -1.93
CA LYS A 129 2.71 -9.49 -2.23
C LYS A 129 3.93 -10.41 -2.01
N MET A 130 5.10 -10.03 -2.53
CA MET A 130 6.32 -10.82 -2.32
C MET A 130 6.65 -10.99 -0.83
N MET A 131 6.42 -9.96 -0.01
CA MET A 131 6.58 -10.05 1.45
C MET A 131 5.56 -11.00 2.09
N CYS A 132 4.33 -11.05 1.59
CA CYS A 132 3.32 -12.01 2.03
C CYS A 132 3.73 -13.45 1.72
N ASP A 133 4.16 -13.71 0.48
CA ASP A 133 4.61 -15.04 0.04
C ASP A 133 5.80 -15.52 0.91
N ASP A 134 6.78 -14.64 1.16
CA ASP A 134 7.91 -14.91 2.07
C ASP A 134 7.48 -15.13 3.52
N LEU A 135 6.54 -14.34 4.03
CA LEU A 135 6.04 -14.48 5.40
C LEU A 135 5.35 -15.83 5.58
N ILE A 136 4.44 -16.20 4.68
CA ILE A 136 3.73 -17.48 4.75
C ILE A 136 4.73 -18.63 4.71
N SER A 137 5.69 -18.60 3.78
CA SER A 137 6.71 -19.65 3.69
C SER A 137 7.52 -19.79 4.98
N ARG A 138 7.90 -18.68 5.63
CA ARG A 138 8.67 -18.74 6.88
C ARG A 138 7.84 -19.06 8.12
N LYS A 139 6.53 -18.82 8.06
CA LYS A 139 5.59 -18.94 9.18
C LYS A 139 4.61 -20.09 9.03
N GLU A 140 4.86 -21.00 8.09
CA GLU A 140 4.01 -22.15 7.76
C GLU A 140 3.61 -22.94 9.01
N THR A 141 4.57 -23.29 9.86
CA THR A 141 4.29 -24.04 11.11
C THR A 141 3.40 -23.28 12.08
N GLU A 142 3.66 -21.98 12.32
CA GLU A 142 2.82 -21.19 13.24
C GLU A 142 1.40 -20.97 12.66
N LEU A 143 1.28 -20.88 11.34
CA LEU A 143 0.00 -20.78 10.64
C LEU A 143 -0.79 -22.10 10.69
N GLU A 144 -0.13 -23.25 10.53
CA GLU A 144 -0.71 -24.58 10.69
C GLU A 144 -1.22 -24.82 12.11
N GLU A 145 -0.38 -24.54 13.12
CA GLU A 145 -0.74 -24.66 14.53
C GLU A 145 -1.95 -23.81 14.86
N TRP A 146 -1.98 -22.57 14.36
CA TRP A 146 -3.13 -21.69 14.51
C TRP A 146 -4.38 -22.25 13.81
N TYR A 147 -4.25 -22.68 12.55
CA TYR A 147 -5.38 -23.13 11.71
C TYR A 147 -6.06 -24.38 12.27
N TYR A 148 -5.26 -25.39 12.66
CA TYR A 148 -5.79 -26.64 13.23
C TYR A 148 -6.12 -26.54 14.72
N GLY A 149 -5.58 -25.55 15.42
CA GLY A 149 -5.83 -25.28 16.83
C GLY A 149 -7.21 -24.67 17.13
N ASP A 150 -7.32 -24.09 18.32
CA ASP A 150 -8.55 -23.45 18.81
C ASP A 150 -8.73 -22.00 18.30
N ARG A 151 -7.71 -21.43 17.64
CA ARG A 151 -7.67 -20.04 17.12
C ARG A 151 -7.93 -18.98 18.19
N SER A 152 -7.56 -19.27 19.45
CA SER A 152 -7.71 -18.32 20.56
C SER A 152 -6.70 -17.18 20.50
N GLU A 153 -5.53 -17.42 19.91
CA GLU A 153 -4.50 -16.41 19.69
C GLU A 153 -4.78 -15.59 18.42
N GLN A 154 -4.54 -14.29 18.47
CA GLN A 154 -4.66 -13.40 17.31
C GLN A 154 -3.50 -13.64 16.33
N LEU A 155 -3.77 -13.67 15.02
CA LEU A 155 -2.71 -13.89 14.02
C LEU A 155 -1.64 -12.79 14.06
N ARG A 156 -2.00 -11.58 14.51
CA ARG A 156 -1.04 -10.50 14.77
C ARG A 156 0.19 -10.92 15.59
N THR A 157 0.07 -11.92 16.45
CA THR A 157 1.19 -12.38 17.28
C THR A 157 2.33 -13.03 16.50
N ILE A 158 2.04 -13.53 15.28
CA ILE A 158 3.04 -14.02 14.32
C ILE A 158 4.05 -12.92 13.95
N CYS A 159 3.64 -11.66 13.97
CA CYS A 159 4.47 -10.51 13.60
C CYS A 159 5.44 -10.04 14.68
N ARG A 160 5.46 -10.66 15.87
CA ARG A 160 6.30 -10.20 17.00
C ARG A 160 7.79 -10.05 16.64
N ALA A 161 8.34 -10.98 15.87
CA ALA A 161 9.75 -10.95 15.48
C ALA A 161 10.06 -9.86 14.43
N GLU A 162 9.11 -9.58 13.53
CA GLU A 162 9.25 -8.57 12.46
C GLU A 162 9.11 -7.16 13.00
N CYS A 163 8.25 -6.96 14.00
CA CYS A 163 7.91 -5.67 14.58
C CYS A 163 8.79 -5.25 15.75
N ARG A 164 10.05 -5.75 15.85
CA ARG A 164 11.00 -5.52 16.96
C ARG A 164 10.67 -4.26 17.78
N TYR A 165 10.04 -4.45 18.94
CA TYR A 165 9.78 -3.39 19.92
C TYR A 165 9.07 -2.11 19.40
N GLN A 166 8.16 -2.22 18.42
CA GLN A 166 7.09 -1.22 18.26
C GLN A 166 5.86 -1.69 19.03
N ALA A 167 6.03 -1.86 20.34
CA ALA A 167 4.95 -1.93 21.30
C ALA A 167 4.64 -0.51 21.77
N GLU A 168 4.22 0.37 20.85
CA GLU A 168 3.68 1.71 21.13
C GLU A 168 3.20 2.33 19.81
N LEU A 169 2.09 1.81 19.26
CA LEU A 169 1.17 2.53 18.37
C LEU A 169 -0.25 1.99 18.59
#